data_AF-A0AAW2V0X0-F1
#
_entry.id   AF-A0AAW2V0X0-F1
#
_cell.length_a   1.000
_cell.length_b   1.000
_cell.length_c   1.000
_cell.angle_alpha   90.00
_cell.angle_beta   90.00
_cell.angle_gamma   90.00
#
_symmetry.space_group_name_H-M   'P 1'
#
loop_
_entity.id
_entity.type
_entity.pdbx_description
1 polymer ?
#
loop_
_entity_poly.entity_id
_entity_poly.type
_entity_poly.pdbx_seq_one_letter_code
_entity_poly.pdbx_strand_id
1 'polypeptide(L)'
;MYLSGGTCALYIISGGTTMELFYQAMCEDNLKCQANSLTGAQWFLLFICLAIFIAFFVRNLNSVAPISVIGSITVIAYCTLLWILSVREGRPDHEAVDAPILPHNNNNDGAGAFRNVLNSIGMIALAFRGHNLVLEIQGTLPTNRKQPSRKSMWRGVAISYLLIAMCFFPLAIVGHWAYGNKIPMNGGILTALTKFHQNNTSKYIIGAVYLIIIINYLCAFQIYAMPVFDNLARLYTSRKNKPCPSWFRAATKLWLGGLTYFVAVTFPFLPSLGAFTGSIVLPLTLVYPCLMWVAIKKPARFSRIWCLNVGLASLGIVLSLMCATAALWSLIINGIDANFFKPR
;
A
#
# COMPACT_ATOMS: atom_id res chain seq x y z
N MET A 1 7.47 -2.93 14.88
CA MET A 1 7.36 -4.33 14.38
C MET A 1 5.97 -4.64 13.81
N TYR A 2 4.87 -4.45 14.56
CA TYR A 2 3.54 -4.93 14.17
C TYR A 2 2.99 -4.40 12.83
N LEU A 3 3.18 -3.11 12.48
CA LEU A 3 2.61 -2.55 11.24
C LEU A 3 3.36 -2.96 9.95
N SER A 4 4.65 -3.29 10.05
CA SER A 4 5.48 -3.65 8.89
C SER A 4 5.14 -5.04 8.35
N GLY A 5 4.89 -6.01 9.24
CA GLY A 5 4.54 -7.37 8.85
C GLY A 5 3.21 -7.48 8.11
N GLY A 6 2.17 -6.77 8.58
CA GLY A 6 0.89 -6.70 7.88
C GLY A 6 1.00 -6.05 6.50
N THR A 7 1.89 -5.05 6.37
CA THR A 7 2.18 -4.43 5.08
C THR A 7 2.85 -5.41 4.10
N CYS A 8 3.77 -6.26 4.59
CA CYS A 8 4.36 -7.32 3.77
C CYS A 8 3.31 -8.32 3.28
N ALA A 9 2.36 -8.73 4.12
CA ALA A 9 1.26 -9.61 3.71
C ALA A 9 0.39 -8.97 2.61
N LEU A 10 0.04 -7.68 2.76
CA LEU A 10 -0.69 -6.93 1.74
C LEU A 10 0.07 -6.88 0.40
N TYR A 11 1.39 -6.70 0.41
CA TYR A 11 2.19 -6.73 -0.82
C TYR A 11 2.26 -8.10 -1.48
N ILE A 12 2.24 -9.20 -0.70
CA ILE A 12 2.17 -10.55 -1.27
C ILE A 12 0.84 -10.77 -1.97
N ILE A 13 -0.27 -10.38 -1.34
CA ILE A 13 -1.61 -10.50 -1.93
C ILE A 13 -1.69 -9.64 -3.19
N SER A 14 -1.43 -8.34 -3.08
CA SER A 14 -1.51 -7.42 -4.22
C SER A 14 -0.53 -7.77 -5.34
N GLY A 15 0.70 -8.14 -5.01
CA GLY A 15 1.72 -8.54 -5.99
C GLY A 15 1.36 -9.85 -6.70
N GLY A 16 0.90 -10.85 -5.95
CA GLY A 16 0.47 -12.14 -6.50
C GLY A 16 -0.77 -12.02 -7.40
N THR A 17 -1.80 -11.29 -6.96
CA THR A 17 -2.98 -11.00 -7.81
C THR A 17 -2.58 -10.23 -9.07
N THR A 18 -1.62 -9.31 -8.97
CA THR A 18 -1.11 -8.58 -10.16
C THR A 18 -0.38 -9.51 -11.13
N MET A 19 0.39 -10.49 -10.64
CA MET A 19 1.04 -11.51 -11.48
C MET A 19 0.01 -12.40 -12.20
N GLU A 20 -1.06 -12.76 -11.51
CA GLU A 20 -2.17 -13.51 -12.11
C GLU A 20 -2.87 -12.69 -13.22
N LEU A 21 -3.19 -11.43 -12.94
CA LEU A 21 -3.79 -10.53 -13.93
C LEU A 21 -2.86 -10.27 -15.13
N PHE A 22 -1.55 -10.18 -14.91
CA PHE A 22 -0.55 -10.09 -15.98
C PHE A 22 -0.59 -11.34 -16.87
N TYR A 23 -0.61 -12.52 -16.27
CA TYR A 23 -0.65 -13.78 -17.01
C TYR A 23 -1.93 -13.88 -17.83
N GLN A 24 -3.09 -13.56 -17.24
CA GLN A 24 -4.38 -13.56 -17.92
C GLN A 24 -4.39 -12.55 -19.09
N ALA A 25 -3.84 -11.34 -18.91
CA ALA A 25 -3.76 -10.32 -19.96
C ALA A 25 -2.84 -10.74 -21.13
N MET A 26 -1.77 -11.50 -20.87
CA MET A 26 -0.87 -12.01 -21.92
C MET A 26 -1.42 -13.24 -22.65
N CYS A 27 -2.26 -14.04 -21.97
CA CYS A 27 -2.73 -15.33 -22.48
C CYS A 27 -4.14 -15.33 -23.08
N GLU A 28 -4.71 -14.15 -23.29
CA GLU A 28 -6.06 -13.93 -23.78
C GLU A 28 -6.40 -14.67 -25.10
N ASP A 29 -5.42 -14.89 -26.00
CA ASP A 29 -5.65 -15.55 -27.30
C ASP A 29 -5.50 -17.09 -27.28
N ASN A 30 -4.99 -17.66 -26.18
CA ASN A 30 -4.66 -19.08 -26.11
C ASN A 30 -5.44 -19.79 -25.00
N LEU A 31 -6.55 -20.43 -25.37
CA LEU A 31 -7.38 -21.29 -24.51
C LEU A 31 -6.57 -22.35 -23.74
N LYS A 32 -5.47 -22.86 -24.33
CA LYS A 32 -4.54 -23.79 -23.67
C LYS A 32 -3.70 -23.12 -22.57
N CYS A 33 -3.39 -21.83 -22.70
CA CYS A 33 -2.67 -21.07 -21.68
C CYS A 33 -3.59 -20.78 -20.48
N GLN A 34 -4.86 -20.46 -20.71
CA GLN A 34 -5.83 -20.23 -19.64
C GLN A 34 -6.13 -21.51 -18.82
N ALA A 35 -6.15 -22.68 -19.47
CA ALA A 35 -6.34 -23.97 -18.81
C ALA A 35 -5.18 -24.35 -17.85
N ASN A 36 -3.98 -23.79 -18.06
CA ASN A 36 -2.80 -24.01 -17.22
C ASN A 36 -2.56 -22.88 -16.20
N SER A 37 -3.56 -22.02 -15.96
CA SER A 37 -3.43 -20.95 -14.97
C SER A 37 -3.16 -21.53 -13.59
N LEU A 38 -2.13 -21.01 -12.93
CA LEU A 38 -1.82 -21.39 -11.57
C LEU A 38 -2.94 -20.93 -10.62
N THR A 39 -3.11 -21.65 -9.52
CA THR A 39 -4.01 -21.23 -8.43
C THR A 39 -3.48 -19.96 -7.77
N GLY A 40 -4.36 -19.10 -7.22
CA GLY A 40 -3.95 -17.85 -6.55
C GLY A 40 -2.88 -18.06 -5.46
N ALA A 41 -2.91 -19.20 -4.76
CA ALA A 41 -1.92 -19.55 -3.74
C ALA A 41 -0.53 -19.77 -4.35
N GLN A 42 -0.46 -20.39 -5.53
CA GLN A 42 0.79 -20.58 -6.25
C GLN A 42 1.34 -19.25 -6.79
N TRP A 43 0.48 -18.33 -7.24
CA TRP A 43 0.91 -16.97 -7.59
C TRP A 43 1.49 -16.22 -6.40
N PHE A 44 0.86 -16.32 -5.23
CA PHE A 44 1.37 -15.73 -4.00
C PHE A 44 2.72 -16.35 -3.61
N LEU A 45 2.87 -17.67 -3.81
CA LEU A 45 4.12 -18.40 -3.58
C LEU A 45 5.23 -17.94 -4.53
N LEU A 46 4.93 -17.78 -5.82
CA LEU A 46 5.89 -17.27 -6.81
C LEU A 46 6.38 -15.86 -6.43
N PHE A 47 5.45 -14.97 -6.06
CA PHE A 47 5.79 -13.62 -5.64
C PHE A 47 6.72 -13.62 -4.41
N ILE A 48 6.39 -14.39 -3.37
CA ILE A 48 7.21 -14.42 -2.15
C ILE A 48 8.56 -15.12 -2.39
N CYS A 49 8.64 -16.14 -3.23
CA CYS A 49 9.91 -16.77 -3.62
C CYS A 49 10.84 -15.75 -4.29
N LEU A 50 10.32 -14.95 -5.23
CA LEU A 50 11.08 -13.89 -5.88
C LEU A 50 11.47 -12.78 -4.90
N ALA A 51 10.55 -12.38 -4.01
CA ALA A 51 10.82 -11.37 -3.00
C ALA A 51 11.89 -11.83 -1.98
N ILE A 52 11.85 -13.08 -1.54
CA ILE A 52 12.87 -13.65 -0.64
C ILE A 52 14.21 -13.78 -1.36
N PHE A 53 14.20 -14.19 -2.63
CA PHE A 53 15.42 -14.26 -3.45
C PHE A 53 16.13 -12.89 -3.50
N ILE A 54 15.39 -11.82 -3.81
CA ILE A 54 15.91 -10.44 -3.75
C ILE A 54 16.37 -10.09 -2.34
N ALA A 55 15.58 -10.46 -1.32
CA ALA A 55 15.92 -10.19 0.08
C ALA A 55 17.26 -10.81 0.48
N PHE A 56 17.68 -11.94 -0.08
CA PHE A 56 18.99 -12.53 0.20
C PHE A 56 20.16 -11.63 -0.24
N PHE A 57 20.02 -10.92 -1.36
CA PHE A 57 21.02 -9.94 -1.82
C PHE A 57 21.05 -8.69 -0.93
N VAL A 58 19.92 -8.32 -0.34
CA VAL A 58 19.80 -7.15 0.55
C VAL A 58 20.26 -7.52 1.97
N ARG A 59 21.47 -7.11 2.34
CA ARG A 59 22.02 -7.40 3.67
C ARG A 59 21.69 -6.37 4.74
N ASN A 60 21.56 -5.09 4.38
CA ASN A 60 21.41 -3.95 5.29
C ASN A 60 20.53 -2.84 4.66
N LEU A 61 20.01 -1.90 5.47
CA LEU A 61 19.23 -0.73 5.02
C LEU A 61 19.93 0.11 3.94
N ASN A 62 21.25 0.30 4.02
CA ASN A 62 22.00 1.02 2.98
C ASN A 62 21.99 0.28 1.62
N SER A 63 21.88 -1.06 1.65
CA SER A 63 21.74 -1.88 0.44
C SER A 63 20.34 -1.81 -0.16
N VAL A 64 19.35 -1.30 0.58
CA VAL A 64 17.97 -1.05 0.09
C VAL A 64 17.90 0.23 -0.72
N ALA A 65 18.81 1.19 -0.52
CA ALA A 65 18.80 2.46 -1.24
C ALA A 65 18.66 2.34 -2.78
N PRO A 66 19.46 1.52 -3.50
CA PRO A 66 19.29 1.36 -4.95
C PRO A 66 17.94 0.73 -5.32
N ILE A 67 17.45 -0.22 -4.52
CA ILE A 67 16.14 -0.87 -4.73
C ILE A 67 15.01 0.15 -4.53
N SER A 68 15.15 1.06 -3.58
CA SER A 68 14.21 2.15 -3.34
C SER A 68 14.17 3.16 -4.51
N VAL A 69 15.31 3.42 -5.14
CA VAL A 69 15.37 4.27 -6.35
C VAL A 69 14.64 3.59 -7.51
N ILE A 70 14.88 2.30 -7.75
CA ILE A 70 14.15 1.53 -8.78
C ILE A 70 12.64 1.53 -8.48
N GLY A 71 12.25 1.30 -7.22
CA GLY A 71 10.85 1.40 -6.78
C GLY A 71 10.25 2.78 -7.06
N SER A 72 10.99 3.86 -6.79
CA SER A 72 10.50 5.23 -7.03
C SER A 72 10.31 5.52 -8.52
N ILE A 73 11.26 5.09 -9.36
CA ILE A 73 11.17 5.25 -10.82
C ILE A 73 9.99 4.45 -11.38
N THR A 74 9.82 3.21 -10.95
CA THR A 74 8.71 2.35 -11.40
C THR A 74 7.35 2.91 -10.98
N VAL A 75 7.22 3.50 -9.78
CA VAL A 75 5.99 4.21 -9.36
C VAL A 75 5.66 5.37 -10.26
N ILE A 76 6.63 6.24 -10.50
CA ILE A 76 6.43 7.39 -11.38
C ILE A 76 6.04 6.91 -12.78
N ALA A 77 6.71 5.87 -13.30
CA ALA A 77 6.44 5.31 -14.62
C ALA A 77 5.05 4.70 -14.76
N TYR A 78 4.61 3.82 -13.84
CA TYR A 78 3.26 3.25 -13.98
C TYR A 78 2.18 4.30 -13.70
N CYS A 79 2.38 5.23 -12.76
CA CYS A 79 1.42 6.30 -12.53
C CYS A 79 1.26 7.18 -13.77
N THR A 80 2.37 7.53 -14.44
CA THR A 80 2.31 8.32 -15.67
C THR A 80 1.64 7.58 -16.81
N LEU A 81 1.99 6.31 -17.01
CA LEU A 81 1.35 5.47 -18.02
C LEU A 81 -0.17 5.35 -17.79
N LEU A 82 -0.60 5.13 -16.55
CA LEU A 82 -2.03 4.95 -16.24
C LEU A 82 -2.86 6.19 -16.61
N TRP A 83 -2.44 7.38 -16.20
CA TRP A 83 -3.21 8.59 -16.53
C TRP A 83 -3.08 8.95 -18.01
N ILE A 84 -1.91 8.75 -18.64
CA ILE A 84 -1.73 9.01 -20.09
C ILE A 84 -2.64 8.09 -20.91
N LEU A 85 -2.68 6.79 -20.58
CA LEU A 85 -3.55 5.84 -21.27
C LEU A 85 -5.03 6.18 -21.06
N SER A 86 -5.41 6.59 -19.84
CA SER A 86 -6.79 7.03 -19.55
C SER A 86 -7.19 8.26 -20.38
N VAL A 87 -6.27 9.19 -20.67
CA VAL A 87 -6.53 10.33 -21.57
C VAL A 87 -6.61 9.89 -23.04
N ARG A 88 -5.69 9.01 -23.46
CA ARG A 88 -5.56 8.57 -24.85
C ARG A 88 -6.78 7.78 -25.32
N GLU A 89 -7.27 6.88 -24.48
CA GLU A 89 -8.42 6.04 -24.79
C GLU A 89 -9.76 6.78 -24.61
N GLY A 90 -9.75 7.88 -23.85
CA GLY A 90 -10.93 8.69 -23.64
C GLY A 90 -11.98 8.03 -22.74
N ARG A 91 -13.18 8.62 -22.71
CA ARG A 91 -14.29 8.10 -21.91
C ARG A 91 -14.91 6.91 -22.62
N PRO A 92 -15.14 5.77 -21.95
CA PRO A 92 -15.90 4.68 -22.53
C PRO A 92 -17.33 5.16 -22.83
N ASP A 93 -17.85 4.81 -24.01
CA ASP A 93 -19.19 5.21 -24.45
C ASP A 93 -20.25 4.80 -23.42
N HIS A 94 -21.22 5.71 -23.21
CA HIS A 94 -22.22 5.60 -22.14
C HIS A 94 -23.14 4.38 -22.27
N GLU A 95 -23.23 3.75 -23.44
CA GLU A 95 -24.23 2.73 -23.78
C GLU A 95 -23.79 1.27 -23.57
N ALA A 96 -22.51 0.98 -23.31
CA ALA A 96 -22.04 -0.42 -23.31
C ALA A 96 -22.02 -1.14 -21.94
N VAL A 97 -22.23 -0.44 -20.81
CA VAL A 97 -22.18 -1.09 -19.48
C VAL A 97 -23.20 -0.46 -18.52
N ASP A 98 -24.44 -0.92 -18.62
CA ASP A 98 -25.54 -0.71 -17.65
C ASP A 98 -25.36 -1.52 -16.36
N ALA A 99 -24.12 -1.77 -15.94
CA ALA A 99 -23.83 -2.32 -14.62
C ALA A 99 -23.04 -1.28 -13.84
N PRO A 100 -23.67 -0.56 -12.89
CA PRO A 100 -22.90 0.03 -11.81
C PRO A 100 -22.10 -1.12 -11.16
N ILE A 101 -20.77 -1.07 -11.23
CA ILE A 101 -19.89 -1.99 -10.49
C ILE A 101 -19.89 -1.62 -8.98
N LEU A 102 -20.65 -0.59 -8.61
CA LEU A 102 -21.09 -0.34 -7.25
C LEU A 102 -22.33 -1.22 -7.00
N PRO A 103 -22.35 -2.08 -5.96
CA PRO A 103 -23.60 -2.71 -5.56
C PRO A 103 -24.64 -1.61 -5.37
N HIS A 104 -25.72 -1.71 -6.12
CA HIS A 104 -26.85 -0.82 -6.11
C HIS A 104 -27.40 -0.74 -4.68
N ASN A 105 -26.98 0.27 -3.92
CA ASN A 105 -27.69 0.72 -2.74
C ASN A 105 -27.38 2.21 -2.50
N ASN A 106 -28.29 3.04 -2.99
CA ASN A 106 -28.54 4.43 -2.61
C ASN A 106 -27.35 5.40 -2.62
N ASN A 107 -26.82 5.71 -3.81
CA ASN A 107 -26.07 6.96 -4.04
C ASN A 107 -26.96 8.23 -3.93
N ASN A 108 -28.27 8.07 -3.76
CA ASN A 108 -29.21 9.20 -3.61
C ASN A 108 -29.45 9.60 -2.14
N ASP A 109 -28.91 8.85 -1.16
CA ASP A 109 -29.01 9.23 0.25
C ASP A 109 -27.71 9.93 0.69
N GLY A 110 -27.84 11.11 1.32
CA GLY A 110 -26.67 11.87 1.82
C GLY A 110 -25.77 11.06 2.78
N ALA A 111 -26.35 10.07 3.47
CA ALA A 111 -25.62 9.12 4.31
C ALA A 111 -24.69 8.19 3.50
N GLY A 112 -25.08 7.77 2.30
CA GLY A 112 -24.25 6.94 1.41
C GLY A 112 -23.02 7.70 0.91
N ALA A 113 -23.21 8.95 0.47
CA ALA A 113 -22.11 9.82 0.05
C ALA A 113 -21.13 10.08 1.20
N PHE A 114 -21.64 10.41 2.38
CA PHE A 114 -20.82 10.64 3.57
C PHE A 114 -20.00 9.40 3.98
N ARG A 115 -20.63 8.22 3.96
CA ARG A 115 -19.95 6.93 4.22
C ARG A 115 -18.82 6.68 3.22
N ASN A 116 -19.04 6.96 1.93
CA ASN A 116 -18.02 6.76 0.91
C ASN A 116 -16.82 7.70 1.13
N VAL A 117 -17.07 8.97 1.48
CA VAL A 117 -16.00 9.93 1.83
C VAL A 117 -15.16 9.43 3.01
N LEU A 118 -15.80 8.97 4.09
CA LEU A 118 -15.09 8.43 5.25
C LEU A 118 -14.27 7.18 4.91
N ASN A 119 -14.80 6.27 4.08
CA ASN A 119 -14.06 5.12 3.59
C ASN A 119 -12.85 5.52 2.74
N SER A 120 -13.00 6.53 1.88
CA SER A 120 -11.88 7.08 1.09
C SER A 120 -10.79 7.67 1.99
N ILE A 121 -11.15 8.40 3.06
CA ILE A 121 -10.18 8.90 4.05
C ILE A 121 -9.44 7.74 4.72
N GLY A 122 -10.13 6.65 5.08
CA GLY A 122 -9.50 5.44 5.61
C GLY A 122 -8.50 4.80 4.64
N MET A 123 -8.87 4.68 3.35
CA MET A 123 -7.97 4.16 2.31
C MET A 123 -6.75 5.06 2.09
N ILE A 124 -6.93 6.38 2.10
CA ILE A 124 -5.82 7.34 2.02
C ILE A 124 -4.90 7.17 3.24
N ALA A 125 -5.45 7.04 4.44
CA ALA A 125 -4.67 6.83 5.65
C ALA A 125 -3.81 5.56 5.56
N LEU A 126 -4.35 4.47 5.01
CA LEU A 126 -3.60 3.24 4.77
C LEU A 126 -2.49 3.42 3.72
N ALA A 127 -2.74 4.19 2.66
CA ALA A 127 -1.75 4.50 1.63
C ALA A 127 -0.56 5.29 2.21
N PHE A 128 -0.82 6.25 3.11
CA PHE A 128 0.20 7.07 3.78
C PHE A 128 0.82 6.39 5.02
N ARG A 129 1.15 5.11 4.91
CA ARG A 129 1.78 4.31 5.99
C ARG A 129 3.30 4.46 6.11
N GLY A 130 3.90 5.43 5.42
CA GLY A 130 5.35 5.67 5.43
C GLY A 130 5.93 6.04 6.79
N HIS A 131 5.10 6.54 7.72
CA HIS A 131 5.48 6.89 9.09
C HIS A 131 6.11 5.72 9.87
N ASN A 132 5.82 4.47 9.50
CA ASN A 132 6.41 3.27 10.11
C ASN A 132 7.92 3.15 9.90
N LEU A 133 8.43 3.76 8.83
CA LEU A 133 9.82 3.68 8.39
C LEU A 133 10.59 4.98 8.66
N VAL A 134 9.89 6.08 8.92
CA VAL A 134 10.49 7.42 9.08
C VAL A 134 11.59 7.46 10.13
N LEU A 135 11.39 6.84 11.29
CA LEU A 135 12.40 6.82 12.36
C LEU A 135 13.62 5.96 11.99
N GLU A 136 13.40 4.85 11.29
CA GLU A 136 14.47 3.96 10.84
C GLU A 136 15.31 4.65 9.75
N ILE A 137 14.66 5.31 8.78
CA ILE A 137 15.31 6.12 7.75
C ILE A 137 16.08 7.28 8.39
N GLN A 138 15.51 7.96 9.38
CA GLN A 138 16.21 9.05 10.06
C GLN A 138 17.46 8.55 10.83
N GLY A 139 17.42 7.31 11.33
CA GLY A 139 18.54 6.67 12.01
C GLY A 139 19.73 6.34 11.11
N THR A 140 19.55 6.26 9.79
CA THR A 140 20.64 6.00 8.83
C THR A 140 21.31 7.27 8.30
N LEU A 141 20.70 8.44 8.51
CA LEU A 141 21.26 9.72 8.07
C LEU A 141 22.50 10.10 8.90
N PRO A 142 23.59 10.57 8.29
CA PRO A 142 24.77 11.01 9.02
C PRO A 142 24.41 12.18 9.94
N THR A 143 24.56 11.98 11.25
CA THR A 143 24.37 13.01 12.26
C THR A 143 25.71 13.56 12.71
N ASN A 144 25.91 14.88 12.57
CA ASN A 144 27.05 15.59 13.14
C ASN A 144 26.56 16.70 14.08
N ARG A 145 27.36 17.07 15.10
CA ARG A 145 27.01 18.19 16.02
C ARG A 145 26.72 19.51 15.29
N LYS A 146 27.33 19.72 14.11
CA LYS A 146 27.12 20.91 13.26
C LYS A 146 25.91 20.82 12.32
N GLN A 147 25.39 19.63 12.02
CA GLN A 147 24.28 19.43 11.09
C GLN A 147 23.28 18.41 11.67
N PRO A 148 22.20 18.88 12.32
CA PRO A 148 21.19 17.99 12.88
C PRO A 148 20.45 17.25 11.77
N SER A 149 20.19 15.94 11.94
CA SER A 149 19.47 15.12 10.96
C SER A 149 18.10 15.69 10.59
N ARG A 150 17.47 16.46 11.48
CA ARG A 150 16.20 17.16 11.24
C ARG A 150 16.17 17.96 9.94
N LYS A 151 17.26 18.68 9.60
CA LYS A 151 17.28 19.52 8.38
C LYS A 151 17.25 18.67 7.11
N SER A 152 18.06 17.61 7.07
CA SER A 152 18.10 16.67 5.95
C SER A 152 16.78 15.90 5.83
N MET A 153 16.26 15.42 6.96
CA MET A 153 15.00 14.69 7.03
C MET A 153 13.83 15.54 6.54
N TRP A 154 13.74 16.82 6.93
CA TRP A 154 12.66 17.71 6.47
C TRP A 154 12.69 17.92 4.96
N ARG A 155 13.88 18.12 4.37
CA ARG A 155 14.03 18.24 2.92
C ARG A 155 13.61 16.95 2.21
N GLY A 156 14.05 15.80 2.71
CA GLY A 156 13.67 14.50 2.16
C GLY A 156 12.15 14.29 2.18
N VAL A 157 11.52 14.52 3.33
CA VAL A 157 10.06 14.43 3.50
C VAL A 157 9.34 15.38 2.54
N ALA A 158 9.76 16.65 2.44
CA ALA A 158 9.13 17.62 1.55
C ALA A 158 9.18 17.17 0.07
N ILE A 159 10.34 16.69 -0.40
CA ILE A 159 10.50 16.17 -1.78
C ILE A 159 9.64 14.92 -1.98
N SER A 160 9.61 13.99 -1.02
CA SER A 160 8.78 12.78 -1.12
C SER A 160 7.30 13.11 -1.23
N TYR A 161 6.78 14.02 -0.42
CA TYR A 161 5.37 14.44 -0.50
C TYR A 161 5.05 15.19 -1.80
N LEU A 162 5.99 15.97 -2.33
CA LEU A 162 5.85 16.60 -3.64
C LEU A 162 5.74 15.56 -4.76
N LEU A 163 6.60 14.53 -4.77
CA LEU A 163 6.54 13.44 -5.75
C LEU A 163 5.24 12.62 -5.64
N ILE A 164 4.79 12.34 -4.41
CA ILE A 164 3.50 11.66 -4.18
C ILE A 164 2.36 12.51 -4.74
N ALA A 165 2.34 13.81 -4.49
CA ALA A 165 1.35 14.72 -5.04
C ALA A 165 1.36 14.72 -6.58
N MET A 166 2.55 14.78 -7.20
CA MET A 166 2.70 14.71 -8.66
C MET A 166 2.21 13.38 -9.27
N CYS A 167 2.20 12.29 -8.51
CA CYS A 167 1.67 11.01 -9.00
C CYS A 167 0.16 10.88 -8.75
N PHE A 168 -0.31 11.22 -7.54
CA PHE A 168 -1.68 10.95 -7.10
C PHE A 168 -2.69 11.94 -7.65
N PHE A 169 -2.38 13.25 -7.70
CA PHE A 169 -3.35 14.24 -8.16
C PHE A 169 -3.71 14.04 -9.64
N PRO A 170 -2.75 13.87 -10.59
CA PRO A 170 -3.10 13.60 -11.98
C PRO A 170 -3.90 12.30 -12.12
N LEU A 171 -3.51 11.24 -11.42
CA LEU A 171 -4.20 9.96 -11.46
C LEU A 171 -5.65 10.07 -10.96
N ALA A 172 -5.89 10.81 -9.88
CA ALA A 172 -7.22 11.01 -9.33
C ALA A 172 -8.11 11.88 -10.23
N ILE A 173 -7.57 13.00 -10.74
CA ILE A 173 -8.31 13.94 -11.59
C ILE A 173 -8.66 13.28 -12.93
N VAL A 174 -7.66 12.72 -13.62
CA VAL A 174 -7.84 12.08 -14.92
C VAL A 174 -8.65 10.80 -14.79
N GLY A 175 -8.37 9.97 -13.78
CA GLY A 175 -9.10 8.72 -13.56
C GLY A 175 -10.59 8.97 -13.30
N HIS A 176 -10.92 9.99 -12.50
CA HIS A 176 -12.31 10.37 -12.29
C HIS A 176 -12.93 10.98 -13.55
N TRP A 177 -12.18 11.78 -14.31
CA TRP A 177 -12.66 12.34 -15.58
C TRP A 177 -12.94 11.26 -16.64
N ALA A 178 -12.15 10.19 -16.70
CA ALA A 178 -12.27 9.10 -17.67
C ALA A 178 -13.36 8.09 -17.28
N TYR A 179 -13.36 7.62 -16.03
CA TYR A 179 -14.21 6.50 -15.60
C TYR A 179 -15.38 6.89 -14.69
N GLY A 180 -15.35 8.08 -14.08
CA GLY A 180 -16.38 8.56 -13.17
C GLY A 180 -16.67 7.58 -12.03
N ASN A 181 -17.95 7.23 -11.87
CA ASN A 181 -18.42 6.31 -10.81
C ASN A 181 -18.28 4.82 -11.17
N LYS A 182 -17.68 4.48 -12.32
CA LYS A 182 -17.56 3.10 -12.80
C LYS A 182 -16.26 2.41 -12.34
N ILE A 183 -15.44 3.06 -11.51
CA ILE A 183 -14.19 2.49 -10.99
C ILE A 183 -14.53 1.39 -9.97
N PRO A 184 -14.05 0.14 -10.15
CA PRO A 184 -14.29 -0.93 -9.19
C PRO A 184 -13.59 -0.64 -7.86
N MET A 185 -14.27 -0.93 -6.74
CA MET A 185 -13.68 -0.85 -5.40
C MET A 185 -12.47 -1.78 -5.25
N ASN A 186 -12.49 -2.92 -5.95
CA ASN A 186 -11.40 -3.89 -5.96
C ASN A 186 -10.55 -3.67 -7.22
N GLY A 187 -9.28 -3.28 -7.04
CA GLY A 187 -8.30 -3.13 -8.13
C GLY A 187 -8.17 -1.72 -8.74
N GLY A 188 -9.13 -0.81 -8.46
CA GLY A 188 -9.01 0.61 -8.77
C GLY A 188 -8.90 0.93 -10.26
N ILE A 189 -8.14 1.97 -10.61
CA ILE A 189 -8.03 2.48 -11.99
C ILE A 189 -7.41 1.47 -12.96
N LEU A 190 -6.49 0.61 -12.49
CA LEU A 190 -5.85 -0.40 -13.34
C LEU A 190 -6.89 -1.41 -13.85
N THR A 191 -7.73 -1.92 -12.95
CA THR A 191 -8.81 -2.85 -13.32
C THR A 191 -9.89 -2.16 -14.15
N ALA A 192 -10.18 -0.88 -13.90
CA ALA A 192 -11.06 -0.10 -14.77
C ALA A 192 -10.48 -0.01 -16.20
N LEU A 193 -9.22 0.36 -16.33
CA LEU A 193 -8.54 0.51 -17.61
C LEU A 193 -8.51 -0.80 -18.40
N THR A 194 -8.13 -1.90 -17.73
CA THR A 194 -8.10 -3.21 -18.41
C THR A 194 -9.48 -3.71 -18.78
N LYS A 195 -10.52 -3.40 -18.00
CA LYS A 195 -11.89 -3.84 -18.29
C LYS A 195 -12.56 -3.02 -19.39
N PHE A 196 -12.35 -1.69 -19.40
CA PHE A 196 -13.00 -0.80 -20.36
C PHE A 196 -12.24 -0.67 -21.68
N HIS A 197 -10.92 -0.81 -21.69
CA HIS A 197 -10.09 -0.61 -22.88
C HIS A 197 -9.36 -1.87 -23.33
N GLN A 198 -9.80 -3.05 -22.87
CA GLN A 198 -9.20 -4.35 -23.23
C GLN A 198 -9.06 -4.54 -24.75
N ASN A 199 -10.07 -4.11 -25.51
CA ASN A 199 -10.09 -4.29 -26.97
C ASN A 199 -9.36 -3.18 -27.74
N ASN A 200 -9.20 -1.99 -27.16
CA ASN A 200 -8.63 -0.84 -27.86
C ASN A 200 -7.12 -0.67 -27.61
N THR A 201 -6.63 -1.14 -26.46
CA THR A 201 -5.20 -1.05 -26.11
C THR A 201 -4.44 -2.33 -26.45
N SER A 202 -3.23 -2.18 -26.98
CA SER A 202 -2.35 -3.31 -27.26
C SER A 202 -2.02 -4.08 -25.99
N LYS A 203 -2.17 -5.41 -26.04
CA LYS A 203 -1.88 -6.34 -24.93
C LYS A 203 -0.51 -6.09 -24.33
N TYR A 204 0.50 -5.81 -25.16
CA TYR A 204 1.86 -5.52 -24.72
C TYR A 204 1.99 -4.29 -23.83
N ILE A 205 1.17 -3.25 -24.05
CA ILE A 205 1.17 -2.03 -23.23
C ILE A 205 0.59 -2.33 -21.85
N ILE A 206 -0.56 -3.01 -21.80
CA ILE A 206 -1.19 -3.45 -20.54
C ILE A 206 -0.24 -4.37 -19.78
N GLY A 207 0.38 -5.34 -20.46
CA GLY A 207 1.38 -6.23 -19.88
C GLY A 207 2.58 -5.50 -19.31
N ALA A 208 3.10 -4.49 -20.02
CA ALA A 208 4.20 -3.67 -19.52
C ALA A 208 3.82 -2.91 -18.25
N VAL A 209 2.60 -2.35 -18.18
CA VAL A 209 2.10 -1.68 -16.96
C VAL A 209 2.06 -2.65 -15.78
N TYR A 210 1.48 -3.84 -15.97
CA TYR A 210 1.46 -4.87 -14.93
C TYR A 210 2.87 -5.29 -14.49
N LEU A 211 3.80 -5.48 -15.43
CA LEU A 211 5.19 -5.84 -15.13
C LEU A 211 5.89 -4.75 -14.30
N ILE A 212 5.71 -3.47 -14.64
CA ILE A 212 6.25 -2.35 -13.87
C ILE A 212 5.67 -2.34 -12.44
N ILE A 213 4.37 -2.61 -12.30
CA ILE A 213 3.71 -2.68 -10.98
C ILE A 213 4.25 -3.86 -10.16
N ILE A 214 4.48 -5.02 -10.77
CA ILE A 214 5.09 -6.19 -10.11
C ILE A 214 6.48 -5.85 -9.60
N ILE A 215 7.32 -5.19 -10.42
CA ILE A 215 8.66 -4.74 -9.99
C ILE A 215 8.55 -3.78 -8.81
N ASN A 216 7.62 -2.80 -8.87
CA ASN A 216 7.39 -1.89 -7.76
C ASN A 216 7.00 -2.63 -6.47
N TYR A 217 6.10 -3.61 -6.53
CA TYR A 217 5.72 -4.39 -5.35
C TYR A 217 6.88 -5.20 -4.77
N LEU A 218 7.74 -5.76 -5.61
CA LEU A 218 8.96 -6.44 -5.16
C LEU A 218 9.91 -5.46 -4.44
N CYS A 219 10.13 -4.27 -5.00
CA CYS A 219 10.94 -3.22 -4.38
C CYS A 219 10.33 -2.76 -3.04
N ALA A 220 9.03 -2.50 -3.02
CA ALA A 220 8.32 -2.05 -1.82
C ALA A 220 8.36 -3.11 -0.72
N PHE A 221 8.21 -4.39 -1.05
CA PHE A 221 8.34 -5.48 -0.09
C PHE A 221 9.70 -5.44 0.64
N GLN A 222 10.81 -5.20 -0.09
CA GLN A 222 12.14 -5.11 0.53
C GLN A 222 12.23 -3.97 1.54
N ILE A 223 11.67 -2.81 1.20
CA ILE A 223 11.70 -1.62 2.07
C ILE A 223 10.96 -1.89 3.39
N TYR A 224 9.79 -2.53 3.33
CA TYR A 224 8.99 -2.82 4.53
C TYR A 224 9.45 -4.08 5.30
N ALA A 225 10.10 -5.03 4.64
CA ALA A 225 10.65 -6.22 5.30
C ALA A 225 11.93 -5.90 6.09
N MET A 226 12.74 -4.95 5.60
CA MET A 226 14.06 -4.64 6.17
C MET A 226 14.02 -4.29 7.69
N PRO A 227 13.13 -3.41 8.18
CA PRO A 227 13.07 -3.11 9.61
C PRO A 227 12.71 -4.32 10.46
N VAL A 228 11.96 -5.29 9.93
CA VAL A 228 11.63 -6.52 10.65
C VAL A 228 12.88 -7.38 10.82
N PHE A 229 13.67 -7.52 9.74
CA PHE A 229 14.94 -8.24 9.77
C PHE A 229 15.95 -7.60 10.73
N ASP A 230 16.11 -6.28 10.68
CA ASP A 230 17.06 -5.57 11.55
C ASP A 230 16.63 -5.62 13.02
N ASN A 231 15.33 -5.49 13.32
CA ASN A 231 14.85 -5.62 14.69
C ASN A 231 15.02 -7.04 15.26
N LEU A 232 14.78 -8.09 14.46
CA LEU A 232 15.01 -9.47 14.89
C LEU A 232 16.51 -9.76 15.10
N ALA A 233 17.36 -9.26 14.21
CA ALA A 233 18.82 -9.36 14.37
C ALA A 233 19.30 -8.61 15.63
N ARG A 234 18.75 -7.42 15.89
CA ARG A 234 19.05 -6.63 17.10
C ARG A 234 18.62 -7.35 18.37
N LEU A 235 17.44 -7.97 18.39
CA LEU A 235 16.97 -8.77 19.53
C LEU A 235 17.92 -9.95 19.82
N TYR A 236 18.39 -10.62 18.77
CA TYR A 236 19.37 -11.70 18.90
C TYR A 236 20.69 -11.20 19.49
N THR A 237 21.27 -10.14 18.92
CA THR A 237 22.53 -9.57 19.41
C THR A 237 22.42 -9.05 20.84
N SER A 238 21.30 -8.42 21.21
CA SER A 238 21.06 -7.96 22.58
C SER A 238 20.93 -9.11 23.60
N ARG A 239 20.41 -10.27 23.20
CA ARG A 239 20.25 -11.43 24.11
C ARG A 239 21.50 -12.29 24.19
N LYS A 240 22.23 -12.43 23.09
CA LYS A 240 23.37 -13.37 22.99
C LYS A 240 24.73 -12.67 23.07
N ASN A 241 24.78 -11.33 23.08
CA ASN A 241 26.01 -10.51 23.07
C ASN A 241 27.03 -10.93 22.01
N LYS A 242 26.54 -11.47 20.89
CA LYS A 242 27.36 -11.95 19.76
C LYS A 242 26.85 -11.36 18.45
N PRO A 243 27.72 -11.16 17.46
CA PRO A 243 27.29 -10.75 16.13
C PRO A 243 26.32 -11.78 15.57
N CYS A 244 25.28 -11.30 14.90
CA CYS A 244 24.28 -12.15 14.29
C CYS A 244 24.90 -12.97 13.14
N PRO A 245 24.93 -14.31 13.20
CA PRO A 245 25.52 -15.12 12.15
C PRO A 245 24.71 -15.04 10.85
N SER A 246 25.37 -15.23 9.70
CA SER A 246 24.75 -15.12 8.38
C SER A 246 23.59 -16.11 8.19
N TRP A 247 23.74 -17.33 8.69
CA TRP A 247 22.68 -18.35 8.65
C TRP A 247 21.43 -17.94 9.44
N PHE A 248 21.59 -17.27 10.58
CA PHE A 248 20.43 -16.77 11.34
C PHE A 248 19.68 -15.68 10.59
N ARG A 249 20.40 -14.79 9.88
CA ARG A 249 19.77 -13.80 8.99
C ARG A 249 19.00 -14.45 7.85
N ALA A 250 19.57 -15.50 7.24
CA ALA A 250 18.91 -16.29 6.21
C ALA A 250 17.64 -17.00 6.74
N ALA A 251 17.75 -17.67 7.89
CA ALA A 251 16.63 -18.33 8.55
C ALA A 251 15.51 -17.34 8.92
N THR A 252 15.87 -16.15 9.39
CA THR A 252 14.90 -15.09 9.74
C THR A 252 14.14 -14.60 8.50
N LYS A 253 14.82 -14.47 7.35
CA LYS A 253 14.18 -14.08 6.08
C LYS A 253 13.19 -15.13 5.61
N LEU A 254 13.57 -16.41 5.65
CA LEU A 254 12.69 -17.53 5.29
C LEU A 254 11.51 -17.64 6.25
N TRP A 255 11.75 -17.51 7.56
CA TRP A 255 10.69 -17.58 8.57
C TRP A 255 9.67 -16.44 8.40
N LEU A 256 10.13 -15.20 8.24
CA LEU A 256 9.24 -14.07 8.01
C LEU A 256 8.44 -14.25 6.72
N GLY A 257 9.10 -14.66 5.63
CA GLY A 257 8.46 -14.90 4.35
C GLY A 257 7.42 -16.01 4.39
N GLY A 258 7.71 -17.12 5.09
CA GLY A 258 6.76 -18.20 5.32
C GLY A 258 5.56 -17.75 6.16
N LEU A 259 5.80 -16.97 7.23
CA LEU A 259 4.75 -16.42 8.07
C LEU A 259 3.83 -15.46 7.30
N THR A 260 4.40 -14.54 6.53
CA THR A 260 3.62 -13.56 5.76
C THR A 260 2.89 -14.23 4.58
N TYR A 261 3.48 -15.25 3.96
CA TYR A 261 2.80 -16.09 2.97
C TYR A 261 1.60 -16.84 3.58
N PHE A 262 1.78 -17.47 4.75
CA PHE A 262 0.69 -18.15 5.44
C PHE A 262 -0.47 -17.19 5.74
N VAL A 263 -0.16 -15.98 6.23
CA VAL A 263 -1.16 -14.93 6.47
C VAL A 263 -1.83 -14.49 5.17
N ALA A 264 -1.08 -14.33 4.08
CA ALA A 264 -1.61 -13.92 2.77
C ALA A 264 -2.59 -14.96 2.19
N VAL A 265 -2.27 -16.25 2.29
CA VAL A 265 -3.15 -17.34 1.83
C VAL A 265 -4.35 -17.53 2.75
N THR A 266 -4.17 -17.35 4.05
CA THR A 266 -5.28 -17.47 5.02
C THR A 266 -6.28 -16.33 4.87
N PHE A 267 -5.80 -15.10 4.64
CA PHE A 267 -6.62 -13.89 4.57
C PHE A 267 -6.42 -13.12 3.25
N PRO A 268 -6.78 -13.68 2.09
CA PRO A 268 -6.58 -13.02 0.80
C PRO A 268 -7.46 -11.77 0.63
N PHE A 269 -8.51 -11.63 1.44
CA PHE A 269 -9.39 -10.46 1.47
C PHE A 269 -8.83 -9.28 2.29
N LEU A 270 -7.62 -9.36 2.87
CA LEU A 270 -7.02 -8.24 3.61
C LEU A 270 -7.05 -6.88 2.88
N PRO A 271 -6.86 -6.80 1.54
CA PRO A 271 -6.99 -5.53 0.82
C PRO A 271 -8.39 -4.90 0.91
N SER A 272 -9.47 -5.68 1.00
CA SER A 272 -10.84 -5.14 1.12
C SER A 272 -11.09 -4.51 2.50
N LEU A 273 -10.34 -4.93 3.52
CA LEU A 273 -10.30 -4.31 4.84
C LEU A 273 -9.46 -3.03 4.88
N GLY A 274 -8.99 -2.53 3.73
CA GLY A 274 -8.06 -1.41 3.65
C GLY A 274 -8.58 -0.14 4.33
N ALA A 275 -9.85 0.21 4.10
CA ALA A 275 -10.48 1.39 4.71
C ALA A 275 -10.55 1.26 6.24
N PHE A 276 -10.91 0.08 6.73
CA PHE A 276 -11.03 -0.19 8.16
C PHE A 276 -9.66 -0.19 8.86
N THR A 277 -8.69 -0.91 8.30
CA THR A 277 -7.32 -0.97 8.82
C THR A 277 -6.65 0.41 8.82
N GLY A 278 -6.80 1.19 7.74
CA GLY A 278 -6.33 2.57 7.68
C GLY A 278 -6.97 3.47 8.74
N SER A 279 -8.26 3.29 8.99
CA SER A 279 -9.00 4.06 10.01
C SER A 279 -8.50 3.79 11.42
N ILE A 280 -8.16 2.53 11.74
CA ILE A 280 -7.59 2.15 13.06
C ILE A 280 -6.15 2.67 13.22
N VAL A 281 -5.43 2.86 12.13
CA VAL A 281 -4.05 3.36 12.15
C VAL A 281 -3.99 4.91 12.20
N LEU A 282 -5.06 5.62 11.85
CA LEU A 282 -5.12 7.09 11.92
C LEU A 282 -4.66 7.71 13.26
N PRO A 283 -4.97 7.15 14.44
CA PRO A 283 -4.47 7.69 15.71
C PRO A 283 -2.95 7.65 15.81
N LEU A 284 -2.30 6.65 15.21
CA LEU A 284 -0.85 6.55 15.21
C LEU A 284 -0.20 7.70 14.42
N THR A 285 -0.87 8.22 13.40
CA THR A 285 -0.35 9.29 12.52
C THR A 285 -0.74 10.67 12.98
N LEU A 286 -1.97 10.87 13.43
CA LEU A 286 -2.51 12.20 13.76
C LEU A 286 -2.48 12.49 15.26
N VAL A 287 -2.75 11.49 16.11
CA VAL A 287 -2.95 11.68 17.56
C VAL A 287 -1.64 11.54 18.30
N TYR A 288 -0.92 10.44 18.04
CA TYR A 288 0.30 10.10 18.78
C TYR A 288 1.39 11.18 18.69
N PRO A 289 1.72 11.76 17.51
CA PRO A 289 2.74 12.81 17.44
C PRO A 289 2.35 14.08 18.20
N CYS A 290 1.07 14.47 18.16
CA CYS A 290 0.57 15.64 18.88
C CYS A 290 0.70 15.47 20.39
N LEU A 291 0.25 14.33 20.92
CA LEU A 291 0.35 14.03 22.35
C LEU A 291 1.79 13.82 22.81
N MET A 292 2.60 13.11 22.00
CA MET A 292 4.02 12.90 22.28
C MET A 292 4.78 14.24 22.31
N TRP A 293 4.46 15.16 21.41
CA TRP A 293 5.05 16.51 21.42
C TRP A 293 4.72 17.26 22.71
N VAL A 294 3.46 17.24 23.16
CA VAL A 294 3.03 17.86 24.43
C VAL A 294 3.76 17.23 25.62
N ALA A 295 3.88 15.90 25.65
CA ALA A 295 4.57 15.19 26.73
C ALA A 295 6.08 15.52 26.80
N ILE A 296 6.74 15.65 25.65
CA ILE A 296 8.18 15.95 25.57
C ILE A 296 8.47 17.42 25.84
N LYS A 297 7.71 18.34 25.23
CA LYS A 297 7.99 19.79 25.30
C LYS A 297 7.36 20.49 26.50
N LYS A 298 6.40 19.85 27.17
CA LYS A 298 5.71 20.38 28.37
C LYS A 298 5.37 21.87 28.26
N PRO A 299 4.66 22.30 27.19
CA PRO A 299 4.24 23.69 27.06
C PRO A 299 3.31 24.09 28.22
N ALA A 300 3.22 25.37 28.53
CA ALA A 300 2.28 25.87 29.54
C ALA A 300 0.85 25.40 29.21
N ARG A 301 0.15 24.87 30.23
CA ARG A 301 -1.24 24.41 30.08
C ARG A 301 -2.10 25.57 29.59
N PHE A 302 -3.01 25.29 28.65
CA PHE A 302 -3.86 26.27 27.97
C PHE A 302 -3.15 27.33 27.11
N SER A 303 -1.84 27.19 26.87
CA SER A 303 -1.18 27.98 25.82
C SER A 303 -1.78 27.66 24.44
N ARG A 304 -1.74 28.61 23.50
CA ARG A 304 -2.22 28.44 22.11
C ARG A 304 -1.67 27.16 21.46
N ILE A 305 -0.38 26.87 21.67
CA ILE A 305 0.28 25.69 21.09
C ILE A 305 -0.19 24.40 21.79
N TRP A 306 -0.46 24.46 23.10
CA TRP A 306 -1.03 23.32 23.82
C TRP A 306 -2.46 23.01 23.34
N CYS A 307 -3.32 24.04 23.25
CA CYS A 307 -4.69 23.89 22.75
C CYS A 307 -4.72 23.37 21.31
N LEU A 308 -3.81 23.83 20.45
CA LEU A 308 -3.72 23.34 19.07
C LEU A 308 -3.36 21.85 19.02
N ASN A 309 -2.34 21.40 19.76
CA ASN A 309 -1.93 19.99 19.73
C ASN A 309 -2.99 19.06 20.36
N VAL A 310 -3.59 19.47 21.48
CA VAL A 310 -4.67 18.70 22.12
C VAL A 310 -5.94 18.70 21.26
N GLY A 311 -6.27 19.82 20.63
CA GLY A 311 -7.38 19.93 19.68
C GLY A 311 -7.21 19.00 18.48
N LEU A 312 -6.04 19.04 17.82
CA LEU A 312 -5.73 18.12 16.72
C LEU A 312 -5.75 16.64 17.15
N ALA A 313 -5.26 16.33 18.35
CA ALA A 313 -5.33 14.98 18.90
C ALA A 313 -6.79 14.54 19.11
N SER A 314 -7.64 15.40 19.69
CA SER A 314 -9.06 15.08 19.89
C SER A 314 -9.80 14.89 18.57
N LEU A 315 -9.55 15.75 17.57
CA LEU A 315 -10.13 15.65 16.24
C LEU A 315 -9.69 14.38 15.52
N GLY A 316 -8.41 14.00 15.65
CA GLY A 316 -7.89 12.75 15.09
C GLY A 316 -8.56 11.50 15.68
N ILE A 317 -8.88 11.51 16.98
CA ILE A 317 -9.62 10.41 17.63
C ILE A 317 -11.05 10.33 17.08
N VAL A 318 -11.76 11.47 17.03
CA VAL A 318 -13.13 11.52 16.50
C VAL A 318 -13.16 11.07 15.04
N LEU A 319 -12.25 11.57 14.20
CA LEU A 319 -12.16 11.19 12.80
C LEU A 319 -11.87 9.69 12.65
N SER A 320 -10.95 9.12 13.44
CA SER A 320 -10.65 7.69 13.41
C SER A 320 -11.87 6.83 13.76
N LEU A 321 -12.63 7.20 14.79
CA LEU A 321 -13.87 6.51 15.18
C LEU A 321 -14.93 6.61 14.08
N MET A 322 -15.11 7.79 13.48
CA MET A 322 -16.05 7.99 12.38
C MET A 322 -15.67 7.16 11.15
N CYS A 323 -14.40 7.16 10.74
CA CYS A 323 -13.95 6.36 9.61
C CYS A 323 -14.04 4.85 9.89
N ALA A 324 -13.70 4.40 11.11
CA ALA A 324 -13.79 3.00 11.49
C ALA A 324 -15.25 2.49 11.50
N THR A 325 -16.19 3.28 12.03
CA THR A 325 -17.61 2.95 12.02
C THR A 325 -18.19 2.93 10.60
N ALA A 326 -17.84 3.91 9.76
CA ALA A 326 -18.25 3.93 8.36
C ALA A 326 -17.67 2.78 7.53
N ALA A 327 -16.42 2.39 7.80
CA ALA A 327 -15.80 1.23 7.15
C ALA A 327 -16.45 -0.08 7.60
N LEU A 328 -16.70 -0.23 8.89
CA LEU A 328 -17.42 -1.40 9.43
C LEU A 328 -18.83 -1.50 8.84
N TRP A 329 -19.56 -0.38 8.78
CA TRP A 329 -20.87 -0.32 8.14
C TRP A 329 -20.78 -0.77 6.67
N SER A 330 -19.80 -0.26 5.92
CA SER A 330 -19.63 -0.65 4.51
C SER A 330 -19.33 -2.13 4.33
N LEU A 331 -18.53 -2.72 5.22
CA LEU A 331 -18.22 -4.14 5.22
C LEU A 331 -19.45 -5.00 5.53
N ILE A 332 -20.33 -4.53 6.43
CA ILE A 332 -21.59 -5.21 6.77
C ILE A 332 -22.56 -5.18 5.58
N ILE A 333 -22.75 -4.02 4.94
CA ILE A 333 -23.67 -3.88 3.81
C ILE A 333 -23.19 -4.68 2.59
N ASN A 334 -21.92 -4.49 2.21
CA ASN A 334 -21.40 -5.09 0.98
C ASN A 334 -21.14 -6.59 1.14
N GLY A 335 -21.12 -7.09 2.38
CA GLY A 335 -20.63 -8.41 2.71
C GLY A 335 -19.11 -8.50 2.58
N ILE A 336 -18.51 -9.37 3.38
CA ILE A 336 -17.11 -9.77 3.21
C ILE A 336 -17.14 -11.16 2.58
N ASP A 337 -16.67 -11.27 1.33
CA ASP A 337 -16.37 -12.58 0.77
C ASP A 337 -15.10 -13.11 1.43
N ALA A 338 -15.28 -13.72 2.59
CA ALA A 338 -14.22 -14.25 3.42
C ALA A 338 -13.69 -15.54 2.78
N ASN A 339 -12.94 -15.37 1.69
CA ASN A 339 -12.32 -16.41 0.89
C ASN A 339 -11.14 -17.07 1.64
N PHE A 340 -11.37 -17.55 2.87
CA PHE A 340 -10.34 -18.19 3.69
C PHE A 340 -9.71 -19.36 2.93
N PHE A 341 -8.38 -19.37 2.85
CA PHE A 341 -7.59 -20.39 2.14
C PHE A 341 -7.91 -20.55 0.65
N LYS A 342 -8.70 -19.64 0.07
CA LYS A 342 -9.07 -19.65 -1.36
C LYS A 342 -8.67 -18.32 -1.99
N PRO A 343 -7.37 -18.03 -2.12
CA PRO A 343 -6.91 -16.88 -2.90
C PRO A 343 -7.42 -17.01 -4.34
N ARG A 344 -8.11 -15.97 -4.80
CA ARG A 344 -8.73 -15.82 -6.13
C ARG A 344 -8.22 -14.56 -6.80
#